data_AF-A0A4Z1G311-F1
#
_entry.id   AF-A0A4Z1G311-F1
#
_cell.length_a   1.000
_cell.length_b   1.000
_cell.length_c   1.000
_cell.angle_alpha   90.00
_cell.angle_beta   90.00
_cell.angle_gamma   90.00
#
_symmetry.space_group_name_H-M   'P 1'
#
loop_
_entity.id
_entity.type
_entity.pdbx_description
1 polymer ?
#
loop_
_entity_poly.entity_id
_entity_poly.type
_entity_poly.pdbx_seq_one_letter_code
_entity_poly.pdbx_strand_id
1 'polypeptide(L)'
;MASHSPRPQRRASKRLEARPQHLAGVKPLAEAGAILFGGAFFDDLPSDEETPQVEGTVLLAYTESKETVLEQLRQDEYFRSGVWDWDRVQIYGFKTALRKGLEGGT
;
A
#
# COMPACT_ATOMS: atom_id res chain seq x y z
N MET A 1 6.90 15.04 -18.91
CA MET A 1 6.87 15.34 -17.46
C MET A 1 5.41 15.35 -17.04
N ALA A 2 4.96 14.36 -16.28
CA ALA A 2 3.58 14.33 -15.81
C ALA A 2 3.41 15.41 -14.74
N SER A 3 2.46 16.32 -14.96
CA SER A 3 2.06 17.32 -13.98
C SER A 3 1.51 16.61 -12.74
N HIS A 4 2.29 16.57 -11.66
CA HIS A 4 1.82 16.07 -10.37
C HIS A 4 1.03 17.18 -9.69
N SER A 5 -0.30 17.11 -9.80
CA SER A 5 -1.16 17.91 -8.91
C SER A 5 -0.95 17.42 -7.48
N PRO A 6 -0.72 18.32 -6.51
CA PRO A 6 -0.52 17.93 -5.12
C PRO A 6 -1.74 17.18 -4.60
N ARG A 7 -1.52 16.04 -3.93
CA ARG A 7 -2.62 15.24 -3.39
C ARG A 7 -3.34 16.00 -2.27
N PRO A 8 -4.66 15.85 -2.14
CA PRO A 8 -5.39 16.55 -1.08
C PRO A 8 -4.94 16.08 0.30
N GLN A 9 -4.53 17.00 1.18
CA GLN A 9 -4.15 16.74 2.58
C GLN A 9 -5.17 15.87 3.34
N ARG A 10 -6.45 15.97 2.99
CA ARG A 10 -7.55 15.16 3.58
C ARG A 10 -7.31 13.65 3.50
N ARG A 11 -6.65 13.15 2.44
CA ARG A 11 -6.37 11.71 2.30
C ARG A 11 -5.23 11.25 3.22
N ALA A 12 -4.26 12.11 3.50
CA ALA A 12 -3.15 11.81 4.42
C ALA A 12 -3.65 11.65 5.87
N SER A 13 -4.50 12.56 6.35
CA SER A 13 -5.08 12.44 7.70
C SER A 13 -5.91 11.16 7.87
N LYS A 14 -6.80 10.88 6.90
CA LYS A 14 -7.60 9.65 6.90
C LYS A 14 -6.75 8.37 6.89
N ARG A 15 -5.63 8.39 6.16
CA ARG A 15 -4.69 7.26 6.14
C ARG A 15 -4.13 6.99 7.52
N LEU A 16 -3.72 8.02 8.25
CA LEU A 16 -3.17 7.88 9.60
C LEU A 16 -4.24 7.33 10.57
N GLU A 17 -5.46 7.85 10.49
CA GLU A 17 -6.60 7.39 11.30
C GLU A 17 -6.97 5.92 11.02
N ALA A 18 -7.01 5.52 9.75
CA ALA A 18 -7.43 4.18 9.32
C ALA A 18 -6.31 3.13 9.40
N ARG A 19 -5.03 3.55 9.55
CA ARG A 19 -3.87 2.66 9.48
C ARG A 19 -3.93 1.48 10.44
N PRO A 20 -4.32 1.63 11.74
CA PRO A 20 -4.37 0.50 12.66
C PRO A 20 -5.32 -0.61 12.18
N GLN A 21 -6.51 -0.24 11.70
CA GLN A 21 -7.52 -1.17 11.18
C GLN A 21 -7.12 -1.78 9.85
N HIS A 22 -6.53 -0.99 8.94
CA HIS A 22 -5.92 -1.49 7.71
C HIS A 22 -4.89 -2.58 8.02
N LEU A 23 -3.94 -2.32 8.94
CA LEU A 23 -2.92 -3.30 9.32
C LEU A 23 -3.53 -4.54 10.01
N ALA A 24 -4.58 -4.37 10.83
CA ALA A 24 -5.29 -5.50 11.42
C ALA A 24 -5.96 -6.40 10.37
N GLY A 25 -6.43 -5.83 9.26
CA GLY A 25 -6.99 -6.59 8.13
C GLY A 25 -5.93 -7.24 7.23
N VAL A 26 -4.80 -6.57 7.01
CA VAL A 26 -3.71 -7.07 6.14
C VAL A 26 -2.85 -8.13 6.84
N LYS A 27 -2.66 -8.03 8.17
CA LYS A 27 -1.78 -8.94 8.91
C LYS A 27 -2.13 -10.43 8.74
N PRO A 28 -3.40 -10.87 8.86
CA PRO A 28 -3.76 -12.26 8.59
C PRO A 28 -3.48 -12.70 7.15
N LEU A 29 -3.61 -11.79 6.17
CA LEU A 29 -3.27 -12.08 4.77
C LEU A 29 -1.76 -12.27 4.59
N ALA A 30 -0.96 -11.51 5.32
CA ALA A 30 0.50 -11.67 5.34
C ALA A 30 0.90 -13.00 6.01
N GLU A 31 0.31 -13.33 7.15
CA GLU A 31 0.52 -14.60 7.87
C GLU A 31 0.13 -15.82 7.01
N ALA A 32 -0.94 -15.70 6.22
CA ALA A 32 -1.38 -16.74 5.28
C ALA A 32 -0.57 -16.80 3.97
N GLY A 33 0.40 -15.90 3.77
CA GLY A 33 1.21 -15.83 2.56
C GLY A 33 0.51 -15.24 1.33
N ALA A 34 -0.69 -14.68 1.49
CA ALA A 34 -1.41 -14.00 0.41
C ALA A 34 -0.82 -12.61 0.11
N ILE A 35 -0.21 -11.95 1.11
CA ILE A 35 0.55 -10.71 0.95
C ILE A 35 2.00 -10.96 1.39
N LEU A 36 2.94 -10.88 0.45
CA LEU A 36 4.35 -11.22 0.68
C LEU A 36 5.18 -10.02 1.17
N PHE A 37 4.72 -8.81 0.88
CA PHE A 37 5.36 -7.54 1.22
C PHE A 37 4.35 -6.40 1.07
N GLY A 38 4.47 -5.39 1.93
CA GLY A 38 3.66 -4.17 1.82
C GLY A 38 4.34 -2.98 2.47
N GLY A 39 4.15 -1.79 1.90
CA GLY A 39 4.78 -0.58 2.42
C GLY A 39 4.21 0.71 1.84
N ALA A 40 4.50 1.83 2.48
CA ALA A 40 4.25 3.15 1.92
C ALA A 40 5.33 3.49 0.87
N PHE A 41 4.94 4.16 -0.22
CA PHE A 41 5.90 4.80 -1.12
C PHE A 41 5.72 6.32 -1.06
N PHE A 42 6.78 7.03 -1.42
CA PHE A 42 6.93 8.48 -1.29
C PHE A 42 7.44 9.03 -2.62
N ASP A 43 7.24 10.33 -2.88
CA ASP A 43 7.73 10.98 -4.11
C ASP A 43 9.25 11.17 -4.07
N ASP A 44 9.78 11.43 -2.87
CA ASP A 44 11.20 11.52 -2.57
C ASP A 44 11.54 10.68 -1.33
N LEU A 45 12.83 10.51 -1.04
CA LEU A 45 13.30 9.82 0.15
C LEU A 45 12.77 10.50 1.42
N PRO A 46 12.16 9.75 2.35
CA PRO A 46 11.70 10.32 3.61
C PRO A 46 12.91 10.79 4.45
N SER A 47 12.81 12.00 5.01
CA SER A 47 13.74 12.51 6.02
C SER A 47 13.28 12.10 7.43
N ASP A 48 14.22 11.93 8.35
CA ASP A 48 13.93 11.63 9.77
C ASP A 48 13.39 12.85 10.53
N GLU A 49 13.55 14.06 9.98
CA GLU A 49 13.19 15.33 10.66
C GLU A 49 11.73 15.73 10.47
N GLU A 50 11.03 15.15 9.48
CA GLU A 50 9.67 15.52 9.11
C GLU A 50 8.75 14.31 9.02
N THR A 51 7.45 14.50 9.23
CA THR A 51 6.48 13.44 8.94
C THR A 51 6.37 13.28 7.42
N PRO A 52 6.80 12.14 6.84
CA PRO A 52 6.93 12.03 5.40
C PRO A 52 5.55 11.94 4.73
N GLN A 53 5.38 12.70 3.66
CA GLN A 53 4.13 12.71 2.87
C GLN A 53 4.05 11.43 2.03
N VAL A 54 3.16 10.52 2.44
CA VAL A 54 2.97 9.24 1.76
C VAL A 54 2.24 9.44 0.44
N GLU A 55 2.86 8.99 -0.66
CA GLU A 55 2.25 8.99 -1.98
C GLU A 55 1.29 7.81 -2.17
N GLY A 56 1.55 6.67 -1.55
CA GLY A 56 0.62 5.57 -1.59
C GLY A 56 1.14 4.31 -0.92
N THR A 57 0.61 3.17 -1.35
CA THR A 57 0.99 1.87 -0.83
C THR A 57 1.40 0.96 -1.98
N VAL A 58 2.47 0.20 -1.79
CA VAL A 58 2.85 -0.92 -2.65
C VAL A 58 2.52 -2.20 -1.88
N LEU A 59 1.93 -3.17 -2.57
CA LEU A 59 1.69 -4.52 -2.05
C LEU A 59 2.21 -5.53 -3.08
N LEU A 60 2.83 -6.60 -2.60
CA LEU A 60 3.12 -7.78 -3.40
C LEU A 60 2.17 -8.91 -2.97
N ALA A 61 1.14 -9.17 -3.76
CA ALA A 61 0.18 -10.23 -3.51
C ALA A 61 0.58 -11.54 -4.21
N TYR A 62 0.35 -12.67 -3.54
CA TYR A 62 0.47 -14.01 -4.12
C TYR A 62 -0.92 -14.59 -4.35
N THR A 63 -1.33 -14.64 -5.61
CA THR A 63 -2.67 -15.09 -6.03
C THR A 63 -2.67 -15.47 -7.50
N GLU A 64 -3.69 -16.19 -7.94
CA GLU A 64 -3.86 -16.67 -9.32
C GLU A 64 -4.59 -15.66 -10.22
N SER A 65 -5.20 -14.61 -9.66
CA SER A 65 -5.99 -13.64 -10.44
C SER A 65 -5.91 -12.19 -9.94
N LYS A 66 -6.02 -11.25 -10.87
CA LYS A 66 -6.09 -9.81 -10.56
C LYS A 66 -7.40 -9.46 -9.83
N GLU A 67 -8.46 -10.19 -10.14
CA GLU A 67 -9.79 -10.03 -9.57
C GLU A 67 -9.76 -10.27 -8.06
N THR A 68 -9.05 -11.30 -7.60
CA THR A 68 -8.85 -11.58 -6.16
C THR A 68 -8.21 -10.40 -5.44
N VAL A 69 -7.20 -9.76 -6.05
CA VAL A 69 -6.55 -8.56 -5.47
C VAL A 69 -7.55 -7.41 -5.37
N LEU A 70 -8.34 -7.18 -6.41
CA LEU A 70 -9.35 -6.11 -6.41
C LEU A 70 -10.43 -6.33 -5.36
N GLU A 71 -10.88 -7.57 -5.18
CA GLU A 71 -11.85 -7.93 -4.14
C GLU A 71 -11.28 -7.70 -2.74
N GLN A 72 -10.05 -8.15 -2.49
CA GLN A 72 -9.35 -7.91 -1.23
C GLN A 72 -9.22 -6.40 -0.94
N LEU A 73 -8.81 -5.60 -1.93
CA LEU A 73 -8.71 -4.15 -1.78
C LEU A 73 -10.06 -3.49 -1.49
N ARG A 74 -11.18 -3.99 -2.01
CA ARG A 74 -12.52 -3.47 -1.67
C ARG A 74 -12.95 -3.78 -0.24
N GLN A 75 -12.40 -4.83 0.36
CA GLN A 75 -12.65 -5.16 1.76
C GLN A 75 -11.73 -4.40 2.73
N ASP A 76 -10.68 -3.78 2.20
CA ASP A 76 -9.68 -3.08 2.98
C ASP A 76 -10.21 -1.77 3.60
N GLU A 77 -9.71 -1.43 4.79
CA GLU A 77 -10.16 -0.22 5.49
C GLU A 77 -9.78 1.06 4.74
N TYR A 78 -8.65 1.09 4.01
CA TYR A 78 -8.35 2.26 3.18
C TYR A 78 -9.33 2.43 2.02
N PHE A 79 -10.06 1.39 1.60
CA PHE A 79 -11.12 1.55 0.61
C PHE A 79 -12.36 2.15 1.28
N ARG A 80 -12.78 1.55 2.40
CA ARG A 80 -13.98 1.94 3.15
C ARG A 80 -13.89 3.37 3.69
N SER A 81 -12.72 3.79 4.14
CA SER A 81 -12.46 5.15 4.65
C SER A 81 -12.18 6.20 3.55
N GLY A 82 -12.05 5.77 2.29
CA GLY A 82 -11.78 6.63 1.13
C GLY A 82 -10.33 7.13 1.05
N VAL A 83 -9.38 6.34 1.54
CA VAL A 83 -7.93 6.59 1.42
C VAL A 83 -7.42 6.12 0.05
N TRP A 84 -7.88 4.97 -0.45
CA TRP A 84 -7.55 4.52 -1.80
C TRP A 84 -8.13 5.45 -2.85
N ASP A 85 -7.31 5.80 -3.83
CA ASP A 85 -7.75 6.50 -5.03
C ASP A 85 -8.04 5.48 -6.13
N TRP A 86 -9.30 5.05 -6.23
CA TRP A 86 -9.66 3.92 -7.09
C TRP A 86 -9.37 4.17 -8.58
N ASP A 87 -9.47 5.42 -9.02
CA ASP A 87 -9.12 5.84 -10.39
C ASP A 87 -7.63 5.73 -10.70
N ARG A 88 -6.79 5.58 -9.66
CA ARG A 88 -5.33 5.49 -9.77
C ARG A 88 -4.75 4.15 -9.31
N VAL A 89 -5.59 3.19 -8.89
CA VAL A 89 -5.13 1.85 -8.52
C VAL A 89 -4.56 1.15 -9.76
N GLN A 90 -3.34 0.64 -9.62
CA GLN A 90 -2.64 -0.08 -10.68
C GLN A 90 -2.24 -1.46 -10.15
N ILE A 91 -2.48 -2.49 -10.96
CA ILE A 91 -2.15 -3.89 -10.62
C ILE A 91 -1.47 -4.50 -11.83
N TYR A 92 -0.28 -5.05 -11.59
CA TYR A 92 0.60 -5.62 -12.60
C TYR A 92 0.99 -7.05 -12.23
N GLY A 93 1.19 -7.89 -13.23
CA GLY A 93 1.87 -9.17 -13.05
C GLY A 93 3.35 -8.91 -12.73
N PHE A 94 3.88 -9.62 -11.74
CA PHE A 94 5.26 -9.44 -11.29
C PHE A 94 5.95 -10.78 -11.08
N LYS A 95 7.21 -10.89 -11.49
CA LYS A 95 8.07 -12.05 -11.26
C LYS A 95 9.40 -11.57 -10.70
N THR A 96 9.73 -12.04 -9.50
CA THR A 96 10.99 -11.72 -8.83
C THR A 96 12.17 -12.38 -9.57
N ALA A 97 13.10 -11.57 -10.07
CA ALA A 97 14.36 -12.06 -10.65
C ALA A 97 15.48 -12.16 -9.59
N LEU A 98 15.55 -11.21 -8.66
CA LEU A 98 16.51 -11.15 -7.56
C LEU A 98 15.79 -10.64 -6.30
N ARG A 99 16.09 -11.22 -5.14
CA ARG A 99 15.63 -10.74 -3.84
C ARG A 99 16.72 -10.95 -2.80
N LYS A 100 17.07 -9.89 -2.07
CA LYS A 100 17.85 -9.96 -0.84
C LYS A 100 16.94 -9.53 0.30
N GLY A 101 16.84 -10.33 1.36
CA GLY A 101 16.14 -9.91 2.58
C GLY A 101 16.93 -8.82 3.30
N LEU A 102 16.24 -7.90 3.99
CA LEU A 102 16.89 -7.03 4.97
C LEU A 102 17.08 -7.84 6.25
N GLU A 103 18.27 -7.77 6.86
CA GLU A 103 18.47 -8.31 8.20
C GLU A 103 17.68 -7.45 9.20
N GLY A 104 16.81 -8.07 10.00
CA GLY A 104 16.08 -7.39 11.08
C GLY A 104 14.76 -6.73 10.70
N GLY A 105 14.23 -6.94 9.49
CA GLY A 105 12.91 -6.39 9.11
C GLY A 105 11.75 -7.22 9.67
N THR A 106 10.99 -6.66 10.61
CA THR A 106 9.55 -6.94 10.75
C THR A 106 8.75 -6.00 9.88
#